data_AF-X1VI56-F1
#
_entry.id   AF-X1VI56-F1
#
_cell.length_a   1.000
_cell.length_b   1.000
_cell.length_c   1.000
_cell.angle_alpha   90.00
_cell.angle_beta   90.00
_cell.angle_gamma   90.00
#
_symmetry.space_group_name_H-M   'P 1'
#
loop_
_entity.id
_entity.type
_entity.pdbx_description
1 polymer ?
#
loop_
_entity_poly.entity_id
_entity_poly.type
_entity_poly.pdbx_seq_one_letter_code
_entity_poly.pdbx_strand_id
1 'polypeptide(L)'
;MVAVPTDYSLHPYWTYNNVDVYFLAHEEMKDSLRKKGISQAKVQVCGIPISPVFSEDNDKEELKNKWQIRHDLFTILLMGGGQGIGPLRQAVDALNGLGLPIQLLIVTGTNDGLKKELQEIESELSIPSKILGYTKKIDELMEISDLLMSKPGGLTITEALVKDLPLGTLDSLAGQE
;
A
#
# COMPACT_ATOMS: atom_id res chain seq x y z
N MET A 1 -14.60 -17.32 18.14
CA MET A 1 -13.36 -16.71 17.62
C MET A 1 -13.40 -16.69 16.11
N VAL A 2 -13.23 -15.51 15.52
CA VAL A 2 -13.14 -15.30 14.06
C VAL A 2 -11.68 -14.99 13.71
N ALA A 3 -11.18 -15.56 12.63
CA ALA A 3 -9.85 -15.29 12.10
C ALA A 3 -9.95 -14.60 10.73
N VAL A 4 -9.23 -13.49 10.58
CA VAL A 4 -9.16 -12.72 9.32
C VAL A 4 -7.68 -12.46 9.00
N PRO A 5 -6.98 -13.43 8.39
CA PRO A 5 -5.64 -13.20 7.86
C PRO A 5 -5.68 -12.09 6.80
N THR A 6 -4.78 -11.11 6.89
CA THR A 6 -4.72 -9.95 5.98
C THR A 6 -3.56 -10.04 5.00
N ASP A 7 -3.10 -11.27 4.71
CA ASP A 7 -2.04 -11.56 3.77
C ASP A 7 -2.59 -12.48 2.68
N TYR A 8 -2.00 -12.37 1.48
CA TYR A 8 -2.28 -13.29 0.36
C TYR A 8 -1.58 -14.65 0.53
N SER A 9 -0.84 -14.82 1.62
CA SER A 9 -0.23 -16.07 2.05
C SER A 9 -0.74 -16.45 3.44
N LEU A 10 -0.97 -17.74 3.70
CA LEU A 10 -1.45 -18.18 5.01
C LEU A 10 -0.29 -18.67 5.88
N HIS A 11 0.24 -17.78 6.72
CA HIS A 11 1.26 -18.17 7.69
C HIS A 11 0.72 -19.23 8.68
N PRO A 12 1.51 -20.26 9.07
CA PRO A 12 1.05 -21.31 9.97
C PRO A 12 0.50 -20.83 11.32
N TYR A 13 0.95 -19.66 11.77
CA TYR A 13 0.43 -18.98 12.95
C TYR A 13 -1.08 -18.81 12.94
N TRP A 14 -1.73 -18.69 11.78
CA TRP A 14 -3.17 -18.49 11.70
C TRP A 14 -4.00 -19.77 11.88
N THR A 15 -3.38 -20.95 11.93
CA THR A 15 -4.12 -22.21 11.88
C THR A 15 -4.43 -22.77 13.28
N TYR A 16 -5.70 -22.66 13.71
CA TYR A 16 -6.18 -23.25 14.96
C TYR A 16 -7.55 -23.92 14.82
N ASN A 17 -7.75 -25.04 15.51
CA ASN A 17 -8.99 -25.82 15.44
C ASN A 17 -10.20 -25.14 16.12
N ASN A 18 -9.94 -24.27 17.10
CA ASN A 18 -10.94 -23.54 17.88
C ASN A 18 -11.40 -22.22 17.23
N VAL A 19 -10.97 -21.92 16.00
CA VAL A 19 -11.58 -20.85 15.19
C VAL A 19 -12.95 -21.33 14.70
N ASP A 20 -13.96 -20.48 14.83
CA ASP A 20 -15.31 -20.75 14.36
C ASP A 20 -15.43 -20.50 12.86
N VAL A 21 -14.86 -19.39 12.38
CA VAL A 21 -14.89 -18.98 10.97
C VAL A 21 -13.57 -18.31 10.57
N TYR A 22 -13.08 -18.66 9.38
CA TYR A 22 -11.97 -18.04 8.67
C TYR A 22 -12.49 -17.21 7.51
N PHE A 23 -12.04 -15.97 7.38
CA PHE A 23 -12.26 -15.14 6.20
C PHE A 23 -10.94 -15.01 5.43
N LEU A 24 -10.88 -15.52 4.19
CA LEU A 24 -9.66 -15.62 3.40
C LEU A 24 -9.68 -14.66 2.20
N ALA A 25 -8.47 -14.28 1.76
CA ALA A 25 -8.27 -13.39 0.63
C ALA A 25 -8.69 -14.01 -0.70
N HIS A 26 -8.36 -15.28 -0.95
CA HIS A 26 -8.70 -15.97 -2.20
C HIS A 26 -8.90 -17.48 -2.01
N GLU A 27 -9.53 -18.10 -3.01
CA GLU A 27 -9.96 -19.50 -2.98
C GLU A 27 -8.81 -20.49 -2.72
N GLU A 28 -7.63 -20.26 -3.32
CA GLU A 28 -6.50 -21.18 -3.19
C GLU A 28 -5.97 -21.30 -1.74
N MET A 29 -6.24 -20.32 -0.87
CA MET A 29 -5.86 -20.41 0.55
C MET A 29 -6.65 -21.49 1.31
N LYS A 30 -7.83 -21.90 0.81
CA LYS A 30 -8.63 -23.00 1.41
C LYS A 30 -7.84 -24.29 1.50
N ASP A 31 -6.99 -24.55 0.51
CA ASP A 31 -6.19 -25.77 0.43
C ASP A 31 -5.19 -25.87 1.58
N SER A 32 -4.61 -24.74 2.00
CA SER A 32 -3.69 -24.68 3.13
C SER A 32 -4.38 -25.02 4.45
N LEU A 33 -5.62 -24.57 4.65
CA LEU A 33 -6.43 -24.93 5.82
C LEU A 33 -6.92 -26.38 5.76
N ARG A 34 -7.34 -26.85 4.57
CA ARG A 34 -7.77 -28.23 4.35
C ARG A 34 -6.67 -29.23 4.69
N LYS A 35 -5.45 -28.98 4.22
CA LYS A 35 -4.26 -29.82 4.51
C LYS A 35 -3.96 -29.90 6.02
N LYS A 36 -4.40 -28.92 6.80
CA LYS A 36 -4.23 -28.88 8.27
C LYS A 36 -5.45 -29.40 9.04
N GLY A 37 -6.42 -30.00 8.37
CA GLY A 37 -7.60 -30.63 8.99
C GLY A 37 -8.72 -29.66 9.37
N ILE A 38 -8.67 -28.41 8.92
CA ILE A 38 -9.74 -27.45 9.18
C ILE A 38 -10.93 -27.73 8.24
N SER A 39 -12.12 -27.86 8.84
CA SER A 39 -13.37 -28.05 8.11
C SER A 39 -13.64 -26.88 7.16
N GLN A 40 -13.93 -27.19 5.89
CA GLN A 40 -14.20 -26.18 4.87
C GLN A 40 -15.52 -25.44 5.10
N ALA A 41 -16.44 -26.01 5.90
CA ALA A 41 -17.65 -25.31 6.33
C ALA A 41 -17.35 -24.09 7.22
N LYS A 42 -16.14 -24.02 7.81
CA LYS A 42 -15.68 -22.88 8.61
C LYS A 42 -14.97 -21.81 7.77
N VAL A 43 -14.91 -21.95 6.44
CA VAL A 43 -14.11 -21.07 5.59
C VAL A 43 -15.00 -20.26 4.67
N GLN A 44 -14.82 -18.95 4.70
CA GLN A 44 -15.43 -17.97 3.82
C GLN A 44 -14.33 -17.27 3.03
N VAL A 45 -14.53 -17.09 1.72
CA VAL A 45 -13.60 -16.32 0.87
C VAL A 45 -14.34 -15.07 0.43
N CYS A 46 -13.87 -13.92 0.91
CA CYS A 46 -14.51 -12.63 0.65
C CYS A 46 -13.49 -11.55 0.26
N GLY A 47 -12.22 -11.90 0.10
CA GLY A 47 -11.15 -10.91 -0.02
C GLY A 47 -10.65 -10.42 1.33
N ILE A 48 -9.59 -9.60 1.29
CA ILE A 48 -9.07 -8.90 2.45
C ILE A 48 -9.98 -7.68 2.71
N PRO A 49 -10.46 -7.47 3.94
CA PRO A 49 -11.29 -6.31 4.24
C PRO A 49 -10.47 -5.02 4.17
N ILE A 50 -11.03 -4.02 3.50
CA ILE A 50 -10.47 -2.66 3.42
C ILE A 50 -11.49 -1.64 3.95
N SER A 51 -11.03 -0.41 4.21
CA SER A 51 -11.92 0.67 4.60
C SER A 51 -12.89 1.03 3.46
N PRO A 52 -14.19 1.26 3.72
CA PRO A 52 -15.17 1.62 2.68
C PRO A 52 -14.80 2.86 1.86
N VAL A 53 -14.00 3.76 2.42
CA VAL A 53 -13.54 4.99 1.74
C VAL A 53 -12.77 4.69 0.44
N PHE A 54 -12.13 3.53 0.33
CA PHE A 54 -11.44 3.13 -0.90
C PHE A 54 -12.40 2.79 -2.04
N SER A 55 -13.67 2.49 -1.73
CA SER A 55 -14.73 2.23 -2.70
C SER A 55 -15.59 3.46 -3.00
N GLU A 56 -15.28 4.62 -2.43
CA GLU A 56 -15.98 5.86 -2.73
C GLU A 56 -15.48 6.47 -4.04
N ASP A 57 -16.42 6.85 -4.91
CA ASP A 57 -16.15 7.61 -6.13
C ASP A 57 -15.74 9.03 -5.74
N ASN A 58 -14.53 9.41 -6.11
CA ASN A 58 -14.01 10.75 -5.89
C ASN A 58 -13.74 11.45 -7.23
N ASP A 59 -13.95 12.76 -7.29
CA ASP A 59 -13.54 13.55 -8.44
C ASP A 59 -12.01 13.70 -8.43
N LYS A 60 -11.33 12.94 -9.29
CA LYS A 60 -9.87 12.95 -9.43
C LYS A 60 -9.31 14.36 -9.73
N GLU A 61 -10.03 15.17 -10.48
CA GLU A 61 -9.59 16.53 -10.83
C GLU A 61 -9.72 17.48 -9.63
N GLU A 62 -10.80 17.38 -8.87
CA GLU A 62 -10.96 18.11 -7.61
C GLU A 62 -9.85 17.72 -6.61
N LEU A 63 -9.56 16.42 -6.48
CA LEU A 63 -8.50 15.93 -5.60
C LEU A 63 -7.12 16.40 -6.05
N LYS A 64 -6.80 16.38 -7.34
CA LYS A 64 -5.52 16.92 -7.84
C LYS A 64 -5.37 18.39 -7.49
N ASN A 65 -6.43 19.19 -7.63
CA ASN A 65 -6.41 20.60 -7.23
C ASN A 65 -6.25 20.78 -5.72
N LYS A 66 -6.98 20.01 -4.91
CA LYS A 66 -6.87 19.98 -3.45
C LYS A 66 -5.45 19.68 -2.99
N TRP A 67 -4.84 18.67 -3.60
CA TRP A 67 -3.48 18.24 -3.29
C TRP A 67 -2.40 19.04 -4.01
N GLN A 68 -2.78 20.01 -4.87
CA GLN A 68 -1.86 20.83 -5.66
C GLN A 68 -0.90 19.99 -6.52
N ILE A 69 -1.46 18.99 -7.18
CA ILE A 69 -0.76 18.04 -8.06
C ILE A 69 -0.85 18.55 -9.49
N ARG A 70 0.25 18.45 -10.23
CA ARG A 70 0.28 18.89 -11.62
C ARG A 70 -0.48 17.91 -12.49
N HIS A 71 -1.27 18.44 -13.41
CA HIS A 71 -2.10 17.63 -14.30
C HIS A 71 -1.35 17.06 -15.50
N ASP A 72 -0.20 17.64 -15.83
CA ASP A 72 0.62 17.31 -16.99
C ASP A 72 1.75 16.30 -16.71
N LEU A 73 1.90 15.84 -15.47
CA LEU A 73 2.95 14.93 -15.04
C LEU A 73 2.40 13.60 -14.54
N PHE A 74 3.15 12.53 -14.76
CA PHE A 74 2.84 11.21 -14.22
C PHE A 74 3.13 11.17 -12.72
N THR A 75 2.16 10.75 -11.92
CA THR A 75 2.21 10.85 -10.45
C THR A 75 2.57 9.51 -9.82
N ILE A 76 3.70 9.45 -9.13
CA ILE A 76 4.14 8.26 -8.40
C ILE A 76 3.93 8.49 -6.90
N LEU A 77 3.15 7.61 -6.28
CA LEU A 77 2.99 7.54 -4.83
C LEU A 77 4.03 6.58 -4.24
N LEU A 78 4.94 7.09 -3.43
CA LEU A 78 5.93 6.31 -2.69
C LEU A 78 5.47 6.12 -1.24
N MET A 79 5.34 4.88 -0.79
CA MET A 79 4.87 4.54 0.56
C MET A 79 5.75 3.47 1.22
N GLY A 80 6.19 3.72 2.46
CA GLY A 80 6.97 2.76 3.28
C GLY A 80 6.13 1.96 4.29
N GLY A 81 4.81 1.87 4.07
CA GLY A 81 3.84 1.42 5.08
C GLY A 81 3.70 2.40 6.25
N GLY A 82 2.91 2.04 7.26
CA GLY A 82 2.58 2.93 8.39
C GLY A 82 3.81 3.43 9.18
N GLN A 83 4.89 2.65 9.17
CA GLN A 83 6.14 2.98 9.87
C GLN A 83 7.20 3.64 8.97
N GLY A 84 6.92 3.88 7.68
CA GLY A 84 7.90 4.49 6.76
C GLY A 84 9.21 3.70 6.64
N ILE A 85 9.14 2.37 6.70
CA ILE A 85 10.30 1.50 6.66
C ILE A 85 10.52 1.07 5.21
N GLY A 86 11.75 1.18 4.73
CA GLY A 86 12.15 0.71 3.40
C GLY A 86 13.08 1.71 2.71
N PRO A 87 13.52 1.39 1.49
CA PRO A 87 14.46 2.20 0.73
C PRO A 87 13.82 3.45 0.10
N LEU A 88 12.92 4.16 0.81
CA LEU A 88 12.19 5.31 0.26
C LEU A 88 13.12 6.42 -0.22
N ARG A 89 14.14 6.77 0.57
CA ARG A 89 15.15 7.75 0.15
C ARG A 89 15.85 7.36 -1.14
N GLN A 90 16.27 6.09 -1.23
CA GLN A 90 16.95 5.56 -2.41
C GLN A 90 16.04 5.56 -3.64
N ALA A 91 14.74 5.28 -3.46
CA ALA A 91 13.75 5.37 -4.52
C ALA A 91 13.56 6.82 -5.01
N VAL A 92 13.50 7.79 -4.09
CA VAL A 92 13.44 9.22 -4.43
C VAL A 92 14.67 9.64 -5.24
N ASP A 93 15.88 9.31 -4.75
CA ASP A 93 17.13 9.66 -5.43
C ASP A 93 17.20 9.02 -6.83
N ALA A 94 16.79 7.76 -6.96
CA ALA A 94 16.77 7.04 -8.24
C ALA A 94 15.80 7.69 -9.23
N LEU A 95 14.55 7.95 -8.81
CA LEU A 95 13.52 8.56 -9.67
C LEU A 95 13.89 9.98 -10.09
N ASN A 96 14.47 10.77 -9.18
CA ASN A 96 14.98 12.11 -9.47
C ASN A 96 16.09 12.08 -10.54
N GLY A 97 16.93 11.04 -10.55
CA GLY A 97 18.01 10.88 -11.52
C GLY A 97 17.59 10.47 -12.92
N LEU A 98 16.33 10.07 -13.15
CA LEU A 98 15.87 9.56 -14.45
C LEU A 98 15.55 10.64 -15.48
N GLY A 99 15.33 11.89 -15.05
CA GLY A 99 14.96 12.99 -15.96
C GLY A 99 13.61 12.78 -16.67
N LEU A 100 12.71 11.99 -16.10
CA LEU A 100 11.38 11.72 -16.65
C LEU A 100 10.39 12.83 -16.25
N PRO A 101 9.31 13.05 -17.04
CA PRO A 101 8.24 13.99 -16.71
C PRO A 101 7.30 13.41 -15.64
N ILE A 102 7.83 13.23 -14.42
CA ILE A 102 7.14 12.65 -13.28
C ILE A 102 7.06 13.64 -12.11
N GLN A 103 6.17 13.37 -11.17
CA GLN A 103 6.10 14.01 -9.85
C GLN A 103 5.87 12.99 -8.76
N LEU A 104 6.33 13.29 -7.53
CA LEU A 104 6.29 12.36 -6.41
C LEU A 104 5.34 12.82 -5.31
N LEU A 105 4.52 11.88 -4.85
CA LEU A 105 3.83 11.94 -3.55
C LEU A 105 4.55 10.98 -2.63
N ILE A 106 5.14 11.47 -1.54
CA ILE A 106 5.98 10.64 -0.66
C ILE A 106 5.36 10.60 0.72
N VAL A 107 4.95 9.41 1.18
CA VAL A 107 4.36 9.23 2.51
C VAL A 107 5.33 8.44 3.39
N THR A 108 5.88 9.13 4.40
CA THR A 108 6.85 8.54 5.34
C THR A 108 6.21 7.90 6.56
N GLY A 109 4.87 7.90 6.67
CA GLY A 109 4.17 7.34 7.82
C GLY A 109 4.59 8.03 9.12
N THR A 110 4.81 7.25 10.18
CA THR A 110 5.30 7.74 11.49
C THR A 110 6.81 7.98 11.52
N ASN A 111 7.54 7.79 10.41
CA ASN A 111 8.98 8.00 10.35
C ASN A 111 9.29 9.50 10.16
N ASP A 112 9.26 10.24 11.26
CA ASP A 112 9.57 11.68 11.27
C ASP A 112 11.03 11.97 10.91
N GLY A 113 11.95 11.04 11.18
CA GLY A 113 13.36 11.15 10.80
C GLY A 113 13.53 11.17 9.29
N LEU A 114 12.93 10.18 8.60
CA LEU A 114 12.93 10.12 7.14
C LEU A 114 12.20 11.32 6.52
N LYS A 115 11.09 11.76 7.13
CA LYS A 115 10.37 12.96 6.68
C LYS A 115 11.31 14.17 6.65
N LYS A 116 12.02 14.40 7.75
CA LYS A 116 12.94 15.53 7.88
C LYS A 116 14.09 15.42 6.88
N GLU A 117 14.68 14.24 6.75
CA GLU A 117 15.76 13.97 5.80
C GLU A 117 15.34 14.30 4.35
N LEU A 118 14.14 13.88 3.94
CA LEU A 118 13.61 14.18 2.61
C LEU A 118 13.29 15.66 2.44
N GLN A 119 12.80 16.33 3.47
CA GLN A 119 12.51 17.77 3.44
C GLN A 119 13.78 18.62 3.31
N GLU A 120 14.89 18.17 3.91
CA GLU A 120 16.19 18.84 3.80
C GLU A 120 16.70 18.87 2.35
N ILE A 121 16.41 17.84 1.56
CA ILE A 121 16.81 17.75 0.14
C ILE A 121 15.73 18.21 -0.85
N GLU A 122 14.52 18.53 -0.39
CA GLU A 122 13.35 18.77 -1.26
C GLU A 122 13.64 19.88 -2.29
N SER A 123 14.35 20.93 -1.89
CA SER A 123 14.76 22.03 -2.78
C SER A 123 15.83 21.67 -3.81
N GLU A 124 16.51 20.53 -3.64
CA GLU A 124 17.54 20.01 -4.55
C GLU A 124 16.96 19.03 -5.58
N LEU A 125 15.72 18.55 -5.36
CA LEU A 125 15.04 17.65 -6.29
C LEU A 125 14.66 18.38 -7.57
N SER A 126 14.97 17.77 -8.71
CA SER A 126 14.65 18.29 -10.04
C SER A 126 13.20 18.02 -10.44
N ILE A 127 12.55 17.06 -9.78
CA ILE A 127 11.14 16.70 -9.99
C ILE A 127 10.25 17.25 -8.89
N PRO A 128 9.04 17.75 -9.22
CA PRO A 128 8.08 18.19 -8.21
C PRO A 128 7.78 17.05 -7.23
N SER A 129 7.94 17.34 -5.94
CA SER A 129 7.79 16.35 -4.89
C SER A 129 6.97 16.93 -3.76
N LYS A 130 6.14 16.09 -3.12
CA LYS A 130 5.38 16.45 -1.93
C LYS A 130 5.62 15.42 -0.85
N ILE A 131 6.23 15.87 0.24
CA ILE A 131 6.61 14.99 1.36
C ILE A 131 5.57 15.11 2.48
N LEU A 132 4.93 13.98 2.78
CA LEU A 132 3.89 13.82 3.78
C LEU A 132 4.38 12.88 4.89
N GLY A 133 3.98 13.17 6.13
CA GLY A 133 4.12 12.22 7.24
C GLY A 133 2.95 11.23 7.27
N TYR A 134 2.53 10.84 8.46
CA TYR A 134 1.34 10.02 8.65
C TYR A 134 0.08 10.76 8.16
N THR A 135 -0.73 10.10 7.34
CA THR A 135 -1.99 10.63 6.83
C THR A 135 -3.06 9.53 6.83
N LYS A 136 -4.32 9.95 7.02
CA LYS A 136 -5.49 9.07 6.88
C LYS A 136 -6.14 9.16 5.50
N LYS A 137 -5.54 9.92 4.58
CA LYS A 137 -6.07 10.24 3.25
C LYS A 137 -5.34 9.46 2.14
N ILE A 138 -5.00 8.20 2.41
CA ILE A 138 -4.27 7.36 1.45
C ILE A 138 -5.13 7.04 0.24
N ASP A 139 -6.44 6.86 0.44
CA ASP A 139 -7.45 6.71 -0.60
C ASP A 139 -7.39 7.85 -1.63
N GLU A 140 -7.35 9.09 -1.16
CA GLU A 140 -7.26 10.26 -2.04
C GLU A 140 -5.92 10.33 -2.78
N LEU A 141 -4.82 9.96 -2.12
CA LEU A 141 -3.50 9.94 -2.74
C LEU A 141 -3.38 8.83 -3.79
N MET A 142 -3.97 7.66 -3.56
CA MET A 142 -4.02 6.58 -4.55
C MET A 142 -4.87 7.00 -5.76
N GLU A 143 -6.02 7.64 -5.55
CA GLU A 143 -6.91 8.12 -6.62
C GLU A 143 -6.21 9.05 -7.62
N ILE A 144 -5.40 9.98 -7.11
CA ILE A 144 -4.68 10.95 -7.92
C ILE A 144 -3.34 10.46 -8.45
N SER A 145 -2.94 9.23 -8.12
CA SER A 145 -1.69 8.63 -8.58
C SER A 145 -1.89 7.77 -9.81
N ASP A 146 -0.80 7.55 -10.54
CA ASP A 146 -0.76 6.69 -11.72
C ASP A 146 0.06 5.41 -11.46
N LEU A 147 0.91 5.42 -10.43
CA LEU A 147 1.67 4.28 -9.94
C LEU A 147 1.84 4.37 -8.42
N LEU A 148 1.55 3.29 -7.70
CA LEU A 148 1.96 3.12 -6.31
C LEU A 148 3.28 2.34 -6.27
N MET A 149 4.28 2.85 -5.55
CA MET A 149 5.44 2.06 -5.16
C MET A 149 5.46 1.89 -3.65
N SER A 150 5.32 0.64 -3.19
CA SER A 150 5.27 0.34 -1.76
C SER A 150 5.81 -1.05 -1.44
N LYS A 151 5.84 -1.38 -0.15
CA LYS A 151 6.03 -2.76 0.28
C LYS A 151 4.81 -3.61 -0.07
N PRO A 152 4.97 -4.92 -0.36
CA PRO A 152 3.87 -5.80 -0.72
C PRO A 152 2.97 -6.24 0.45
N GLY A 153 2.58 -5.31 1.35
CA GLY A 153 1.62 -5.60 2.42
C GLY A 153 0.23 -5.95 1.87
N GLY A 154 -0.41 -7.02 2.38
CA GLY A 154 -1.67 -7.53 1.84
C GLY A 154 -2.81 -6.51 1.83
N LEU A 155 -2.89 -5.63 2.83
CA LEU A 155 -3.85 -4.51 2.85
C LEU A 155 -3.56 -3.51 1.71
N THR A 156 -2.33 -3.01 1.60
CA THR A 156 -1.91 -2.06 0.57
C THR A 156 -2.15 -2.60 -0.84
N ILE A 157 -1.85 -3.89 -1.07
CA ILE A 157 -2.13 -4.56 -2.35
C ILE A 157 -3.63 -4.53 -2.64
N THR A 158 -4.46 -4.86 -1.65
CA THR A 158 -5.92 -4.90 -1.83
C THR A 158 -6.49 -3.50 -2.07
N GLU A 159 -6.00 -2.48 -1.37
CA GLU A 159 -6.37 -1.08 -1.57
C GLU A 159 -6.02 -0.62 -2.99
N ALA A 160 -4.82 -0.95 -3.49
CA ALA A 160 -4.38 -0.63 -4.84
C ALA A 160 -5.23 -1.34 -5.91
N LEU A 161 -5.56 -2.61 -5.70
CA LEU A 161 -6.43 -3.37 -6.59
C LEU A 161 -7.84 -2.76 -6.69
N VAL A 162 -8.41 -2.30 -5.58
CA VAL A 162 -9.73 -1.66 -5.59
C VAL A 162 -9.71 -0.30 -6.28
N LYS A 163 -8.57 0.40 -6.26
CA LYS A 163 -8.37 1.68 -6.96
C LYS A 163 -7.90 1.53 -8.41
N ASP A 164 -7.82 0.31 -8.94
CA ASP A 164 -7.24 0.02 -10.26
C ASP A 164 -5.84 0.66 -10.46
N LEU A 165 -5.06 0.77 -9.38
CA LEU A 165 -3.78 1.45 -9.36
C LEU A 165 -2.64 0.43 -9.53
N PRO A 166 -1.82 0.54 -10.58
CA PRO A 166 -0.63 -0.30 -10.73
C PRO A 166 0.29 -0.19 -9.51
N LEU A 167 0.82 -1.33 -9.06
CA LEU A 167 1.70 -1.44 -7.90
C LEU A 167 3.10 -1.92 -8.32
N GLY A 168 4.13 -1.16 -7.97
CA GLY A 168 5.52 -1.56 -7.98
C GLY A 168 6.02 -1.85 -6.56
N THR A 169 6.79 -2.92 -6.38
CA THR A 169 7.29 -3.31 -5.05
C THR A 169 8.65 -2.68 -4.76
N LEU A 170 8.75 -1.97 -3.64
CA LEU A 170 10.04 -1.55 -3.06
C LEU A 170 10.54 -2.68 -2.15
N ASP A 171 11.74 -3.16 -2.44
CA ASP A 171 12.36 -4.41 -1.96
C ASP A 171 11.92 -4.88 -0.56
N SER A 172 11.59 -6.18 -0.45
CA SER A 172 11.09 -6.82 0.76
C SER A 172 12.20 -6.94 1.81
N LEU A 173 11.93 -6.54 3.05
CA LEU A 173 12.76 -7.01 4.18
C LEU A 173 12.60 -8.53 4.25
N ALA A 174 13.70 -9.27 4.07
CA ALA A 174 13.69 -10.72 4.18
C ALA A 174 13.16 -11.17 5.56
N GLY A 175 12.13 -12.01 5.57
CA GLY A 175 11.72 -12.75 6.77
C GLY A 175 10.21 -12.92 6.98
N GLN A 176 9.36 -12.07 6.42
CA GLN A 176 7.91 -12.25 6.50
C GLN A 176 7.17 -11.40 5.47
N GLU A 177 6.53 -12.08 4.51
CA GLU A 177 5.26 -11.72 3.84
C GLU A 177 4.51 -13.02 3.48
#